data_AF-A0A3C1LT32-F1
#
_entry.id   AF-A0A3C1LT32-F1
#
_cell.length_a   1.000
_cell.length_b   1.000
_cell.length_c   1.000
_cell.angle_alpha   90.00
_cell.angle_beta   90.00
_cell.angle_gamma   90.00
#
_symmetry.space_group_name_H-M   'P 1'
#
loop_
_entity.id
_entity.type
_entity.pdbx_description
1 polymer ?
#
loop_
_entity_poly.entity_id
_entity_poly.type
_entity_poly.pdbx_seq_one_letter_code
_entity_poly.pdbx_strand_id
1 'polypeptide(L)'
;MIINLPPEAIALLPNLLGNLQSQVSHIAEWTQLSRSIFNVFVLRNEKYDRGSFSISKRVALTQLTPEYYQEYFRPLTSALIGELLNMPCIFAIKNDDYMTAYEGCPAFLGKLKEIRCQEETIRFEFEAFCAFKSKFINEHIRDFNLGVTTVRNQLDVEHWSIREGNLIQIAERLGLEIK
;
A
#
# COMPACT_ATOMS: atom_id res chain seq x y z
N MET A 1 -24.36 1.13 -43.29
CA MET A 1 -24.74 -0.27 -43.08
C MET A 1 -25.03 -0.45 -41.60
N ILE A 2 -26.31 -0.42 -41.22
CA ILE A 2 -26.72 -0.57 -39.81
C ILE A 2 -26.63 -2.05 -39.48
N ILE A 3 -25.73 -2.42 -38.58
CA ILE A 3 -25.54 -3.80 -38.15
C ILE A 3 -26.68 -4.09 -37.17
N ASN A 4 -27.71 -4.81 -37.63
CA ASN A 4 -28.76 -5.31 -36.74
C ASN A 4 -28.18 -6.45 -35.91
N LEU A 5 -27.76 -6.13 -34.69
CA LEU A 5 -27.36 -7.13 -33.71
C LEU A 5 -28.62 -7.81 -33.16
N PRO A 6 -28.63 -9.14 -33.01
CA PRO A 6 -29.75 -9.84 -32.43
C PRO A 6 -29.97 -9.42 -30.95
N PRO A 7 -31.20 -9.50 -30.42
CA PRO A 7 -31.53 -9.04 -29.07
C PRO A 7 -30.64 -9.65 -27.97
N GLU A 8 -30.27 -10.93 -28.13
CA GLU A 8 -29.32 -11.61 -27.24
C GLU A 8 -27.92 -10.99 -27.22
N ALA A 9 -27.44 -10.44 -28.34
CA ALA A 9 -26.15 -9.75 -28.40
C ALA A 9 -26.21 -8.38 -27.71
N ILE A 10 -27.34 -7.68 -27.81
CA ILE A 10 -27.56 -6.39 -27.13
C ILE A 10 -27.63 -6.59 -25.60
N ALA A 11 -28.25 -7.69 -25.14
CA ALA A 11 -28.33 -8.03 -23.73
C ALA A 11 -26.96 -8.37 -23.09
N LEU A 12 -25.97 -8.77 -23.89
CA LEU A 12 -24.60 -9.04 -23.43
C LEU A 12 -23.69 -7.80 -23.46
N LEU A 13 -24.07 -6.73 -24.16
CA LEU A 13 -23.26 -5.50 -24.24
C LEU A 13 -22.98 -4.86 -22.88
N PRO A 14 -23.93 -4.75 -21.92
CA PRO A 14 -23.64 -4.21 -20.59
C PRO A 14 -22.67 -5.07 -19.80
N ASN A 15 -22.70 -6.40 -19.98
CA ASN A 15 -21.77 -7.31 -19.32
C ASN A 15 -20.37 -7.29 -19.96
N LEU A 16 -20.31 -7.13 -21.30
CA LEU A 16 -19.05 -6.91 -22.01
C LEU A 16 -18.44 -5.55 -21.67
N LEU A 17 -19.23 -4.48 -21.63
CA LEU A 17 -18.80 -3.14 -21.25
C LEU A 17 -18.45 -3.03 -19.75
N GLY A 18 -19.20 -3.74 -18.88
CA GLY A 18 -18.92 -3.85 -17.45
C GLY A 18 -17.64 -4.63 -17.14
N ASN A 19 -17.35 -5.68 -17.93
CA ASN A 19 -16.07 -6.40 -17.87
C ASN A 19 -14.93 -5.69 -18.62
N LEU A 20 -15.23 -4.62 -19.37
CA LEU A 20 -14.27 -3.70 -19.98
C LEU A 20 -14.01 -2.46 -19.10
N GLN A 21 -14.45 -2.46 -17.83
CA GLN A 21 -13.70 -1.74 -16.80
C GLN A 21 -12.31 -2.36 -16.78
N SER A 22 -11.45 -1.83 -17.64
CA SER A 22 -10.06 -2.18 -17.80
C SER A 22 -9.48 -2.50 -16.42
N GLN A 23 -8.89 -3.68 -16.26
CA GLN A 23 -7.80 -3.81 -15.30
C GLN A 23 -6.79 -2.74 -15.72
N VAL A 24 -6.87 -1.58 -15.08
CA VAL A 24 -5.97 -0.47 -15.34
C VAL A 24 -4.64 -0.95 -14.82
N SER A 25 -3.78 -1.41 -15.73
CA SER A 25 -2.46 -1.86 -15.36
C SER A 25 -1.69 -0.71 -14.73
N HIS A 26 -1.40 -0.82 -13.44
CA HIS A 26 -0.61 0.15 -12.70
C HIS A 26 0.90 -0.04 -12.91
N ILE A 27 1.33 -0.92 -13.84
CA ILE A 27 2.76 -1.22 -14.07
C ILE A 27 3.55 0.04 -14.44
N ALA A 28 3.03 0.87 -15.35
CA ALA A 28 3.72 2.08 -15.79
C ALA A 28 3.90 3.08 -14.63
N GLU A 29 2.86 3.22 -13.80
CA GLU A 29 2.91 4.08 -12.62
C GLU A 29 3.84 3.52 -11.55
N TRP A 30 3.72 2.23 -11.22
CA TRP A 30 4.55 1.52 -10.25
C TRP A 30 6.04 1.63 -10.57
N THR A 31 6.43 1.42 -11.83
CA THR A 31 7.84 1.41 -12.25
C THR A 31 8.51 2.79 -12.22
N GLN A 32 7.72 3.87 -12.16
CA GLN A 32 8.16 5.26 -12.06
C GLN A 32 8.29 5.75 -10.61
N LEU A 33 7.77 5.00 -9.62
CA LEU A 33 7.89 5.38 -8.21
C LEU A 33 9.35 5.31 -7.72
N SER A 34 9.61 5.95 -6.59
CA SER A 34 10.91 5.95 -5.94
C SER A 34 11.45 4.52 -5.72
N ARG A 35 12.76 4.36 -5.95
CA ARG A 35 13.48 3.08 -5.82
C ARG A 35 14.37 3.01 -4.58
N SER A 36 14.43 4.07 -3.78
CA SER A 36 15.35 4.17 -2.64
C SER A 36 14.65 4.04 -1.29
N ILE A 37 13.40 4.49 -1.20
CA ILE A 37 12.60 4.51 0.01
C ILE A 37 11.12 4.26 -0.28
N PHE A 38 10.40 3.74 0.70
CA PHE A 38 8.99 3.41 0.60
C PHE A 38 8.24 3.63 1.92
N ASN A 39 6.93 3.84 1.84
CA ASN A 39 6.07 3.97 3.01
C ASN A 39 5.58 2.59 3.48
N VAL A 40 5.45 2.43 4.80
CA VAL A 40 4.84 1.25 5.42
C VAL A 40 3.74 1.71 6.35
N PHE A 41 2.52 1.27 6.09
CA PHE A 41 1.35 1.51 6.90
C PHE A 41 0.87 0.19 7.50
N VAL A 42 0.86 0.12 8.84
CA VAL A 42 0.31 -1.00 9.57
C VAL A 42 -0.75 -0.45 10.51
N LEU A 43 -2.00 -0.83 10.31
CA LEU A 43 -3.13 -0.35 11.13
C LEU A 43 -3.93 -1.53 11.68
N ARG A 44 -4.43 -1.39 12.91
CA ARG A 44 -5.39 -2.33 13.46
C ARG A 44 -6.78 -2.03 12.87
N ASN A 45 -7.49 -3.08 12.47
CA ASN A 45 -8.88 -3.01 11.99
C ASN A 45 -9.10 -2.15 10.72
N GLU A 46 -8.05 -1.76 10.00
CA GLU A 46 -8.17 -1.11 8.69
C GLU A 46 -8.12 -2.17 7.59
N LYS A 47 -9.14 -2.20 6.73
CA LYS A 47 -9.24 -3.20 5.65
C LYS A 47 -8.67 -2.71 4.33
N TYR A 48 -8.42 -1.40 4.21
CA TYR A 48 -7.96 -0.76 2.98
C TYR A 48 -8.89 -1.02 1.78
N ASP A 49 -10.21 -1.12 2.03
CA ASP A 49 -11.23 -1.37 1.00
C ASP A 49 -11.95 -0.10 0.52
N ARG A 50 -11.66 1.06 1.14
CA ARG A 50 -12.33 2.36 0.85
C ARG A 50 -11.45 3.40 0.17
N GLY A 51 -10.25 3.03 -0.27
CA GLY A 51 -9.30 3.94 -0.94
C GLY A 51 -8.80 5.11 -0.08
N SER A 52 -9.13 5.12 1.22
CA SER A 52 -8.66 6.11 2.17
C SER A 52 -8.64 5.54 3.59
N PHE A 53 -7.72 6.04 4.41
CA PHE A 53 -7.60 5.67 5.83
C PHE A 53 -7.05 6.86 6.63
N SER A 54 -6.96 6.73 7.95
CA SER A 54 -6.39 7.77 8.80
C SER A 54 -5.52 7.15 9.89
N ILE A 55 -4.42 7.83 10.23
CA ILE A 55 -3.52 7.40 11.29
C ILE A 55 -3.36 8.51 12.33
N SER A 56 -3.17 8.14 13.60
CA SER A 56 -2.81 9.13 14.62
C SER A 56 -1.40 9.67 14.39
N LYS A 57 -1.22 10.97 14.58
CA LYS A 57 0.10 11.61 14.57
C LYS A 57 1.07 11.02 15.59
N ARG A 58 0.56 10.37 16.66
CA ARG A 58 1.37 9.74 17.71
C ARG A 58 2.18 8.53 17.23
N VAL A 59 1.76 7.90 16.14
CA VAL A 59 2.40 6.71 15.57
C VAL A 59 2.86 6.92 14.12
N ALA A 60 2.78 8.16 13.64
CA ALA A 60 3.24 8.56 12.32
C ALA A 60 4.70 8.98 12.36
N LEU A 61 5.55 8.32 11.55
CA LEU A 61 6.96 8.67 11.37
C LEU A 61 7.74 8.74 12.69
N THR A 62 7.52 7.77 13.58
CA THR A 62 8.19 7.68 14.88
C THR A 62 9.27 6.58 14.87
N GLN A 63 9.42 5.80 15.95
CA GLN A 63 10.54 4.89 16.24
C GLN A 63 10.85 3.81 15.19
N LEU A 64 9.93 3.52 14.26
CA LEU A 64 10.14 2.54 13.18
C LEU A 64 10.69 3.16 11.89
N THR A 65 10.84 4.49 11.89
CA THR A 65 11.43 5.29 10.81
C THR A 65 12.85 5.69 11.23
N PRO A 66 13.87 5.60 10.35
CA PRO A 66 15.19 6.14 10.65
C PRO A 66 15.13 7.62 11.03
N GLU A 67 15.90 8.05 12.04
CA GLU A 67 15.85 9.39 12.63
C GLU A 67 15.92 10.51 11.60
N TYR A 68 16.84 10.40 10.63
CA TYR A 68 16.96 11.34 9.52
C TYR A 68 15.63 11.56 8.78
N TYR A 69 14.89 10.48 8.47
CA TYR A 69 13.60 10.60 7.78
C TYR A 69 12.49 11.11 8.70
N GLN A 70 12.56 10.84 10.01
CA GLN A 70 11.64 11.44 10.97
C GLN A 70 11.76 12.96 10.91
N GLU A 71 12.98 13.49 11.06
CA GLU A 71 13.22 14.93 11.04
C GLU A 71 12.87 15.57 9.71
N TYR A 72 13.27 14.93 8.60
CA TYR A 72 13.06 15.43 7.25
C TYR A 72 11.57 15.52 6.87
N PHE A 73 10.78 14.47 7.14
CA PHE A 73 9.37 14.44 6.73
C PHE A 73 8.39 15.00 7.77
N ARG A 74 8.80 15.19 9.04
CA ARG A 74 7.95 15.76 10.10
C ARG A 74 7.22 17.06 9.73
N PRO A 75 7.81 18.02 8.99
CA PRO A 75 7.12 19.25 8.65
C PRO A 75 5.92 19.07 7.69
N LEU A 76 5.90 18.00 6.90
CA LEU A 76 4.84 17.71 5.91
C LEU A 76 4.48 18.92 5.03
N THR A 77 5.49 19.67 4.56
CA THR A 77 5.28 20.75 3.59
C THR A 77 4.78 20.19 2.26
N SER A 78 4.20 21.02 1.39
CA SER A 78 3.69 20.57 0.10
C SER A 78 4.74 19.87 -0.77
N ALA A 79 6.00 20.32 -0.71
CA ALA A 79 7.11 19.68 -1.43
C ALA A 79 7.38 18.26 -0.89
N LEU A 80 7.48 18.12 0.45
CA LEU A 80 7.71 16.84 1.12
C LEU A 80 6.54 15.87 0.93
N ILE A 81 5.29 16.37 0.93
CA ILE A 81 4.12 15.57 0.56
C ILE A 81 4.27 15.06 -0.87
N GLY A 82 4.70 15.90 -1.82
CA GLY A 82 4.99 15.47 -3.19
C GLY A 82 5.99 14.32 -3.28
N GLU A 83 7.04 14.34 -2.45
CA GLU A 83 7.97 13.21 -2.34
C GLU A 83 7.31 11.94 -1.79
N LEU A 84 6.53 12.06 -0.71
CA LEU A 84 5.81 10.94 -0.10
C LEU A 84 4.80 10.28 -1.05
N LEU A 85 4.13 11.09 -1.89
CA LEU A 85 3.20 10.61 -2.92
C LEU A 85 3.89 9.83 -4.06
N ASN A 86 5.18 10.09 -4.28
CA ASN A 86 6.01 9.40 -5.28
C ASN A 86 6.70 8.13 -4.73
N MET A 87 6.44 7.76 -3.48
CA MET A 87 6.97 6.54 -2.89
C MET A 87 6.01 5.36 -3.10
N PRO A 88 6.53 4.15 -3.36
CA PRO A 88 5.72 2.96 -3.25
C PRO A 88 5.36 2.70 -1.78
N CYS A 89 4.28 1.97 -1.55
CA CYS A 89 3.68 1.78 -0.24
C CYS A 89 3.40 0.30 0.02
N ILE A 90 3.62 -0.13 1.26
CA ILE A 90 3.04 -1.34 1.84
C ILE A 90 1.88 -0.93 2.74
N PHE A 91 0.71 -1.52 2.51
CA PHE A 91 -0.45 -1.40 3.39
C PHE A 91 -0.74 -2.76 3.99
N ALA A 92 -0.62 -2.89 5.30
CA ALA A 92 -0.86 -4.14 6.00
C ALA A 92 -1.80 -3.91 7.19
N ILE A 93 -2.57 -4.95 7.50
CA ILE A 93 -3.30 -5.01 8.76
C ILE A 93 -2.32 -5.51 9.81
N LYS A 94 -2.38 -4.89 10.99
CA LYS A 94 -1.58 -5.33 12.14
C LYS A 94 -1.84 -6.81 12.44
N ASN A 95 -0.78 -7.56 12.70
CA ASN A 95 -0.85 -8.94 13.19
C ASN A 95 -1.73 -9.02 14.45
N ASP A 96 -2.55 -10.07 14.53
CA ASP A 96 -3.44 -10.36 15.64
C ASP A 96 -2.75 -11.15 16.76
N ASP A 97 -1.74 -11.94 16.40
CA ASP A 97 -0.82 -12.60 17.32
C ASP A 97 0.65 -12.35 16.91
N TYR A 98 1.60 -12.48 17.83
CA TYR A 98 3.00 -12.15 17.59
C TYR A 98 3.56 -12.78 16.31
N MET A 99 4.04 -11.93 15.39
CA MET A 99 4.57 -12.30 14.06
C MET A 99 3.58 -13.06 13.14
N THR A 100 2.31 -13.16 13.55
CA THR A 100 1.31 -14.00 12.91
C THR A 100 0.08 -13.16 12.56
N ALA A 101 -0.30 -13.18 11.29
CA ALA A 101 -1.57 -12.62 10.85
C ALA A 101 -2.64 -13.71 10.83
N TYR A 102 -3.88 -13.33 11.12
CA TYR A 102 -5.02 -14.22 10.97
C TYR A 102 -5.14 -14.74 9.54
N GLU A 103 -5.76 -15.90 9.39
CA GLU A 103 -5.88 -16.57 8.10
C GLU A 103 -6.65 -15.72 7.07
N GLY A 104 -6.07 -15.53 5.89
CA GLY A 104 -6.67 -14.73 4.82
C GLY A 104 -6.57 -13.21 5.03
N CYS A 105 -5.86 -12.74 6.06
CA CYS A 105 -5.56 -11.33 6.25
C CYS A 105 -4.86 -10.75 5.00
N PRO A 106 -5.41 -9.70 4.36
CA PRO A 106 -4.83 -9.11 3.17
C PRO A 106 -3.73 -8.08 3.51
N ALA A 107 -2.79 -7.94 2.59
CA ALA A 107 -1.84 -6.84 2.50
C ALA A 107 -1.73 -6.38 1.05
N PHE A 108 -1.26 -5.16 0.86
CA PHE A 108 -1.27 -4.50 -0.44
C PHE A 108 0.05 -3.78 -0.73
N LEU A 109 0.43 -3.77 -2.01
CA LEU A 109 1.37 -2.79 -2.56
C LEU A 109 0.59 -1.73 -3.33
N GLY A 110 1.10 -0.50 -3.32
CA GLY A 110 0.47 0.58 -4.07
C GLY A 110 1.18 1.92 -3.86
N LYS A 111 0.41 3.00 -3.89
CA LYS A 111 0.90 4.37 -3.66
C LYS A 111 -0.12 5.22 -2.92
N LEU A 112 0.34 6.36 -2.42
CA LEU A 112 -0.55 7.41 -1.95
C LEU A 112 -1.00 8.29 -3.12
N LYS A 113 -2.22 8.81 -3.03
CA LYS A 113 -2.80 9.81 -3.93
C LYS A 113 -2.91 11.18 -3.27
N GLU A 114 -3.17 11.20 -1.96
CA GLU A 114 -3.31 12.44 -1.21
C GLU A 114 -2.94 12.25 0.26
N ILE A 115 -2.43 13.32 0.87
CA ILE A 115 -2.13 13.42 2.31
C ILE A 115 -2.77 14.68 2.85
N ARG A 116 -3.66 14.54 3.84
CA ARG A 116 -4.32 15.67 4.51
C ARG A 116 -4.05 15.62 6.02
N CYS A 117 -3.36 16.63 6.54
CA CYS A 117 -3.16 16.79 7.97
C CYS A 117 -4.43 17.31 8.65
N GLN A 118 -4.85 16.66 9.73
CA GLN A 118 -5.92 17.11 10.64
C GLN A 118 -5.30 17.45 12.00
N GLU A 119 -6.11 17.72 13.02
CA GLU A 119 -5.61 18.08 14.35
C GLU A 119 -4.76 16.95 14.97
N GLU A 120 -5.37 15.80 15.24
CA GLU A 120 -4.72 14.64 15.89
C GLU A 120 -4.32 13.52 14.92
N THR A 121 -4.81 13.59 13.68
CA THR A 121 -4.67 12.52 12.68
C THR A 121 -4.11 13.05 11.36
N ILE A 122 -3.67 12.13 10.53
CA ILE A 122 -3.31 12.37 9.14
C ILE A 122 -4.16 11.41 8.30
N ARG A 123 -4.89 11.96 7.34
CA ARG A 123 -5.74 11.21 6.42
C ARG A 123 -4.99 10.99 5.11
N PHE A 124 -5.09 9.78 4.59
CA PHE A 124 -4.48 9.37 3.33
C PHE A 124 -5.56 8.92 2.36
N GLU A 125 -5.39 9.28 1.10
CA GLU A 125 -6.02 8.60 -0.02
C GLU A 125 -4.94 7.78 -0.72
N PHE A 126 -5.29 6.58 -1.17
CA PHE A 126 -4.32 5.64 -1.72
C PHE A 126 -4.94 4.83 -2.85
N GLU A 127 -4.07 4.12 -3.55
CA GLU A 127 -4.43 3.19 -4.61
C GLU A 127 -3.61 1.91 -4.42
N ALA A 128 -4.30 0.78 -4.39
CA ALA A 128 -3.69 -0.55 -4.27
C ALA A 128 -3.49 -1.13 -5.66
N PHE A 129 -2.26 -1.53 -5.97
CA PHE A 129 -1.89 -2.10 -7.26
C PHE A 129 -1.73 -3.63 -7.21
N CYS A 130 -1.41 -4.16 -6.03
CA CYS A 130 -1.26 -5.59 -5.80
C CYS A 130 -1.85 -5.95 -4.45
N ALA A 131 -2.62 -7.03 -4.39
CA ALA A 131 -3.13 -7.61 -3.16
C ALA A 131 -2.56 -9.02 -2.98
N PHE A 132 -2.14 -9.34 -1.75
CA PHE A 132 -1.59 -10.65 -1.39
C PHE A 132 -1.88 -10.92 0.10
N LYS A 133 -1.50 -12.10 0.60
CA LYS A 133 -1.75 -12.48 2.01
C LYS A 133 -0.69 -11.86 2.92
N SER A 134 -1.08 -11.25 4.04
CA SER A 134 -0.15 -10.69 5.04
C SER A 134 0.86 -11.71 5.56
N LYS A 135 0.48 -13.00 5.62
CA LYS A 135 1.39 -14.11 5.93
C LYS A 135 2.64 -14.11 5.04
N PHE A 136 2.51 -13.73 3.77
CA PHE A 136 3.62 -13.65 2.83
C PHE A 136 4.66 -12.60 3.27
N ILE A 137 4.25 -11.42 3.75
CA ILE A 137 5.21 -10.45 4.31
C ILE A 137 5.85 -11.01 5.59
N ASN A 138 5.09 -11.67 6.46
CA ASN A 138 5.67 -12.24 7.68
C ASN A 138 6.77 -13.28 7.36
N GLU A 139 6.55 -14.12 6.35
CA GLU A 139 7.54 -15.11 5.87
C GLU A 139 8.76 -14.45 5.20
N HIS A 140 8.56 -13.30 4.55
CA HIS A 140 9.58 -12.54 3.81
C HIS A 140 9.99 -11.23 4.50
N ILE A 141 9.82 -11.11 5.82
CA ILE A 141 9.92 -9.83 6.55
C ILE A 141 11.26 -9.13 6.33
N ARG A 142 12.34 -9.91 6.26
CA ARG A 142 13.70 -9.44 6.00
C ARG A 142 13.92 -9.05 4.53
N ASP A 143 13.30 -9.75 3.59
CA ASP A 143 13.35 -9.42 2.16
C ASP A 143 12.70 -8.06 1.87
N PHE A 144 11.64 -7.73 2.62
CA PHE A 144 11.00 -6.41 2.60
C PHE A 144 11.76 -5.35 3.41
N ASN A 145 12.93 -5.65 3.98
CA ASN A 145 13.68 -4.75 4.85
C ASN A 145 12.88 -4.17 6.03
N LEU A 146 11.96 -4.98 6.57
CA LEU A 146 11.15 -4.62 7.74
C LEU A 146 11.80 -5.14 9.02
N GLY A 147 11.60 -4.39 10.11
CA GLY A 147 12.19 -4.72 11.41
C GLY A 147 11.67 -6.05 11.97
N VAL A 148 12.58 -6.87 12.50
CA VAL A 148 12.23 -8.15 13.14
C VAL A 148 13.17 -8.44 14.33
N THR A 149 12.59 -9.00 15.38
CA THR A 149 13.26 -9.50 16.58
C THR A 149 12.95 -11.00 16.74
N THR A 150 13.32 -11.61 17.86
CA THR A 150 13.01 -13.03 18.13
C THR A 150 11.53 -13.32 18.35
N VAL A 151 10.75 -12.33 18.79
CA VAL A 151 9.34 -12.51 19.22
C VAL A 151 8.37 -11.52 18.59
N ARG A 152 8.88 -10.54 17.83
CA ARG A 152 8.08 -9.50 17.20
C ARG A 152 8.64 -9.08 15.85
N ASN A 153 7.78 -8.64 14.96
CA ASN A 153 8.16 -7.90 13.77
C ASN A 153 7.40 -6.58 13.64
N GLN A 154 7.75 -5.82 12.62
CA GLN A 154 7.18 -4.50 12.35
C GLN A 154 5.66 -4.54 12.11
N LEU A 155 5.09 -5.66 11.66
CA LEU A 155 3.64 -5.82 11.48
C LEU A 155 2.88 -6.01 12.80
N ASP A 156 3.56 -6.17 13.95
CA ASP A 156 2.93 -6.30 15.27
C ASP A 156 2.59 -4.94 15.91
N VAL A 157 2.98 -3.83 15.29
CA VAL A 157 2.82 -2.48 15.84
C VAL A 157 2.08 -1.61 14.84
N GLU A 158 1.09 -0.86 15.33
CA GLU A 158 0.40 0.12 14.50
C GLU A 158 1.30 1.34 14.28
N HIS A 159 1.54 1.69 13.01
CA HIS A 159 2.42 2.80 12.65
C HIS A 159 2.30 3.19 11.18
N TRP A 160 2.79 4.40 10.88
CA TRP A 160 3.29 4.76 9.57
C TRP A 160 4.79 4.98 9.68
N SER A 161 5.57 4.35 8.81
CA SER A 161 7.02 4.54 8.75
C SER A 161 7.54 4.66 7.34
N ILE A 162 8.78 5.15 7.23
CA ILE A 162 9.57 5.15 6.00
C ILE A 162 10.71 4.15 6.15
N ARG A 163 10.89 3.32 5.12
CA ARG A 163 11.92 2.29 5.06
C ARG A 163 12.77 2.49 3.82
N GLU A 164 14.05 2.15 3.94
CA GLU A 164 14.99 2.14 2.83
C GLU A 164 14.87 0.83 2.04
N GLY A 165 15.12 0.90 0.74
CA GLY A 165 15.12 -0.25 -0.15
C GLY A 165 14.30 -0.03 -1.40
N ASN A 166 14.54 -0.90 -2.38
CA ASN A 166 13.86 -0.86 -3.66
C ASN A 166 12.65 -1.81 -3.63
N LEU A 167 11.50 -1.29 -3.18
CA LEU A 167 10.28 -2.10 -3.06
C LEU A 167 9.79 -2.65 -4.41
N ILE A 168 10.06 -1.94 -5.51
CA ILE A 168 9.75 -2.41 -6.88
C ILE A 168 10.54 -3.69 -7.19
N GLN A 169 11.86 -3.67 -6.98
CA GLN A 169 12.71 -4.85 -7.19
C GLN A 169 12.39 -5.99 -6.21
N ILE A 170 12.02 -5.66 -4.97
CA ILE A 170 11.59 -6.68 -4.00
C ILE A 170 10.33 -7.38 -4.50
N ALA A 171 9.33 -6.62 -4.96
CA ALA A 171 8.09 -7.16 -5.52
C ALA A 171 8.36 -8.07 -6.74
N GLU A 172 9.20 -7.62 -7.68
CA GLU A 172 9.61 -8.39 -8.86
C GLU A 172 10.31 -9.71 -8.44
N ARG A 173 11.28 -9.64 -7.54
CA ARG A 173 12.05 -10.81 -7.05
C ARG A 173 11.15 -11.83 -6.35
N LEU A 174 10.13 -11.38 -5.64
CA LEU A 174 9.18 -12.22 -4.91
C LEU A 174 7.98 -12.66 -5.78
N GLY A 175 7.93 -12.26 -7.05
CA GLY A 175 6.86 -12.65 -7.98
C GLY A 175 5.50 -12.01 -7.68
N LEU A 176 5.48 -10.83 -7.06
CA LEU A 176 4.25 -10.08 -6.82
C LEU A 176 3.78 -9.38 -8.09
N GLU A 177 2.58 -9.72 -8.55
CA GLU A 177 2.01 -9.20 -9.79
C GLU A 177 1.29 -7.86 -9.55
N ILE A 178 1.79 -6.81 -10.20
CA ILE A 178 1.17 -5.48 -10.23
C ILE A 178 0.07 -5.49 -11.30
N LYS A 179 -1.17 -5.20 -10.89
CA LYS A 179 -2.36 -5.27 -11.74
C LYS A 179 -2.84 -3.94 -12.22
#